data_AF-A0A8K0JDR3-F1
#
_entry.id   AF-A0A8K0JDR3-F1
#
_cell.length_a   1.000
_cell.length_b   1.000
_cell.length_c   1.000
_cell.angle_alpha   90.00
_cell.angle_beta   90.00
_cell.angle_gamma   90.00
#
_symmetry.space_group_name_H-M   'P 1'
#
loop_
_entity.id
_entity.type
_entity.pdbx_description
1 polymer ?
#
loop_
_entity_poly.entity_id
_entity_poly.type
_entity_poly.pdbx_seq_one_letter_code
_entity_poly.pdbx_strand_id
1 'polypeptide(L)'
;MDDRAEAPADMISDDAPMDEVQLAQAMKRLKLLYVKARLLRDTIPKILEPLVQKQPSHNAADALFNGFVKAVTDAQSDIREFTELMTDEKSKQNLIYVQFWN
;
A
#
# COMPACT_ATOMS: atom_id res chain seq x y z
N MET A 1 -29.15 -50.24 -6.19
CA MET A 1 -27.78 -49.72 -6.30
C MET A 1 -27.95 -48.23 -6.20
N ASP A 2 -27.76 -47.71 -5.00
CA ASP A 2 -28.19 -46.39 -4.56
C ASP A 2 -27.12 -45.36 -4.97
N ASP A 3 -27.53 -44.37 -5.75
CA ASP A 3 -26.75 -43.21 -6.14
C ASP A 3 -26.53 -42.33 -4.90
N ARG A 4 -25.29 -42.25 -4.40
CA ARG A 4 -24.89 -41.20 -3.46
C ARG A 4 -23.54 -40.66 -3.87
N ALA A 5 -23.59 -39.69 -4.79
CA ALA A 5 -22.50 -38.75 -5.00
C ALA A 5 -22.28 -37.99 -3.67
N GLU A 6 -21.18 -38.28 -2.98
CA GLU A 6 -20.68 -37.42 -1.90
C GLU A 6 -20.27 -36.08 -2.53
N ALA A 7 -21.10 -35.07 -2.32
CA ALA A 7 -20.71 -33.69 -2.52
C ALA A 7 -19.58 -33.34 -1.52
N PRO A 8 -18.48 -32.70 -1.95
CA PRO A 8 -17.45 -32.25 -1.02
C PRO A 8 -18.03 -31.15 -0.12
N ALA A 9 -18.29 -31.52 1.13
CA ALA A 9 -18.73 -30.66 2.21
C ALA A 9 -17.55 -29.83 2.75
N ASP A 10 -16.99 -28.97 1.91
CA ASP A 10 -16.08 -27.93 2.37
C ASP A 10 -16.39 -26.62 1.62
N MET A 11 -17.64 -26.17 1.78
CA MET A 11 -17.94 -24.77 1.56
C MET A 11 -17.33 -24.00 2.71
N ILE A 12 -16.23 -23.31 2.37
CA ILE A 12 -15.58 -22.24 3.12
C ILE A 12 -16.64 -21.50 3.95
N SER A 13 -16.56 -21.65 5.26
CA SER A 13 -17.37 -20.88 6.20
C SER A 13 -16.84 -19.44 6.23
N ASP A 14 -17.31 -18.63 5.29
CA ASP A 14 -16.90 -17.24 5.07
C ASP A 14 -17.51 -16.25 6.10
N ASP A 15 -17.98 -16.76 7.25
CA ASP A 15 -18.81 -15.99 8.20
C ASP A 15 -18.41 -16.22 9.67
N ALA A 16 -17.20 -16.73 9.93
CA ALA A 16 -16.69 -16.79 11.29
C ALA A 16 -16.37 -15.36 11.77
N PRO A 17 -16.92 -14.90 12.91
CA PRO A 17 -16.60 -13.58 13.43
C PRO A 17 -15.10 -13.52 13.70
N MET A 18 -14.42 -12.61 13.00
CA MET A 18 -12.99 -12.39 13.14
C MET A 18 -12.67 -12.12 14.62
N ASP A 19 -11.76 -12.91 15.20
CA ASP A 19 -11.43 -12.76 16.62
C ASP A 19 -10.81 -11.38 16.92
N GLU A 20 -10.88 -10.94 18.18
CA GLU A 20 -10.42 -9.60 18.60
C GLU A 20 -8.95 -9.32 18.21
N VAL A 21 -8.11 -10.36 18.20
CA VAL A 21 -6.69 -10.25 17.84
C VAL A 21 -6.54 -10.01 16.32
N GLN A 22 -7.28 -10.76 15.51
CA GLN A 22 -7.34 -10.59 14.07
C GLN A 22 -7.91 -9.22 13.69
N LEU A 23 -8.95 -8.75 14.39
CA LEU A 23 -9.51 -7.41 14.22
C LEU A 23 -8.48 -6.31 14.52
N ALA A 24 -7.75 -6.42 15.64
CA ALA A 24 -6.71 -5.48 15.99
C ALA A 24 -5.58 -5.43 14.93
N GLN A 25 -5.21 -6.59 14.38
CA GLN A 25 -4.22 -6.67 13.30
C GLN A 25 -4.73 -6.05 12.00
N ALA A 26 -5.98 -6.32 11.63
CA ALA A 26 -6.64 -5.73 10.46
C ALA A 26 -6.68 -4.20 10.56
N MET A 27 -7.09 -3.67 11.71
CA MET A 27 -7.10 -2.23 11.98
C MET A 27 -5.71 -1.59 11.92
N LYS A 28 -4.69 -2.25 12.48
CA LYS A 28 -3.30 -1.80 12.38
C LYS A 28 -2.84 -1.72 10.93
N ARG A 29 -3.19 -2.73 10.13
CA ARG A 29 -2.83 -2.79 8.71
C ARG A 29 -3.55 -1.74 7.87
N LEU A 30 -4.86 -1.54 8.10
CA LEU A 30 -5.64 -0.49 7.46
C LEU A 30 -5.10 0.91 7.78
N LYS A 31 -4.73 1.15 9.05
CA LYS A 31 -4.08 2.41 9.46
C LYS A 31 -2.76 2.63 8.75
N LEU A 32 -1.93 1.59 8.59
CA LEU A 32 -0.67 1.69 7.85
C LEU A 32 -0.90 2.03 6.38
N LEU A 33 -1.86 1.35 5.72
CA LEU A 33 -2.26 1.66 4.34
C LEU A 33 -2.71 3.10 4.19
N TYR A 34 -3.58 3.59 5.08
CA TYR A 34 -4.05 4.98 5.07
C TYR A 34 -2.89 5.97 5.19
N VAL A 35 -1.97 5.75 6.13
CA VAL A 35 -0.81 6.62 6.32
C VAL A 35 0.06 6.65 5.06
N LYS A 36 0.38 5.49 4.47
CA LYS A 36 1.20 5.44 3.26
C LYS A 36 0.51 6.05 2.04
N ALA A 37 -0.78 5.78 1.84
CA ALA A 37 -1.58 6.42 0.77
C ALA A 37 -1.56 7.95 0.90
N ARG A 38 -1.65 8.45 2.13
CA ARG A 38 -1.58 9.89 2.41
C ARG A 38 -0.22 10.49 2.04
N LEU A 39 0.88 9.77 2.31
CA LEU A 39 2.25 10.19 2.00
C LEU A 39 2.53 10.24 0.49
N LEU A 40 1.85 9.41 -0.32
CA LEU A 40 1.97 9.45 -1.78
C LEU A 40 1.51 10.78 -2.39
N ARG A 41 0.70 11.56 -1.67
CA ARG A 41 0.29 12.91 -2.13
C ARG A 41 1.47 13.88 -2.17
N ASP A 42 2.50 13.63 -1.36
CA ASP A 42 3.71 14.45 -1.28
C ASP A 42 4.77 14.03 -2.31
N THR A 43 4.55 12.94 -3.07
CA THR A 43 5.53 12.39 -4.01
C THR A 43 5.91 13.38 -5.11
N ILE A 44 4.94 14.01 -5.78
CA ILE A 44 5.22 15.01 -6.83
C ILE A 44 5.95 16.23 -6.23
N PRO A 45 5.46 16.85 -5.12
CA PRO A 45 6.20 17.93 -4.45
C PRO A 45 7.66 17.58 -4.12
N LYS A 46 7.92 16.38 -3.57
CA LYS A 46 9.29 15.92 -3.22
C LYS A 46 10.19 15.77 -4.44
N ILE A 47 9.68 15.23 -5.55
CA ILE A 47 10.44 15.09 -6.80
C ILE A 47 10.86 16.47 -7.35
N LEU A 48 10.00 17.47 -7.20
CA LEU A 48 10.25 18.82 -7.72
C LEU A 48 11.06 19.70 -6.77
N GLU A 49 11.16 19.34 -5.49
CA GLU A 49 11.87 20.11 -4.46
C GLU A 49 13.30 20.51 -4.88
N PRO A 50 14.14 19.64 -5.45
CA PRO A 50 15.48 20.02 -5.89
C PRO A 50 15.46 21.11 -6.96
N LEU A 51 14.47 21.11 -7.85
CA LEU A 51 14.39 22.00 -9.01
C LEU A 51 13.91 23.43 -8.67
N VAL A 52 13.24 23.61 -7.54
CA VAL A 52 12.72 24.92 -7.10
C VAL A 52 13.71 25.69 -6.23
N GLN A 53 14.85 25.09 -5.88
CA GLN A 53 15.89 25.74 -5.07
C GLN A 53 16.78 26.65 -5.91
N LYS A 54 17.01 27.88 -5.40
CA LYS A 54 17.99 28.80 -6.00
C LYS A 54 19.40 28.31 -5.66
N GLN A 55 20.03 27.60 -6.58
CA GLN A 55 21.40 27.12 -6.42
C GLN A 55 22.42 28.18 -6.85
N PRO A 56 23.56 28.31 -6.13
CA PRO A 56 24.67 29.16 -6.57
C PRO A 56 25.25 28.67 -7.89
N SER A 57 25.63 29.59 -8.79
CA SER A 57 25.92 29.31 -10.21
C SER A 57 27.09 28.36 -10.46
N HIS A 58 28.05 28.25 -9.55
CA HIS A 58 29.14 27.27 -9.64
C HIS A 58 28.63 25.89 -9.18
N ASN A 59 28.48 24.96 -10.13
CA ASN A 59 28.03 23.56 -9.95
C ASN A 59 26.52 23.35 -9.72
N ALA A 60 25.67 24.34 -10.04
CA ALA A 60 24.21 24.22 -9.90
C ALA A 60 23.61 23.06 -10.69
N ALA A 61 24.05 22.80 -11.92
CA ALA A 61 23.42 21.81 -12.79
C ALA A 61 23.56 20.38 -12.25
N ASP A 62 24.77 19.97 -11.86
CA ASP A 62 25.03 18.64 -11.32
C ASP A 62 24.34 18.42 -9.97
N ALA A 63 24.32 19.46 -9.13
CA ALA A 63 23.63 19.41 -7.84
C ALA A 63 22.10 19.23 -8.01
N LEU A 64 21.49 19.97 -8.93
CA LEU A 64 20.07 19.86 -9.25
C LEU A 64 19.72 18.48 -9.83
N PHE A 65 20.53 18.00 -10.78
CA PHE A 65 20.32 16.70 -11.40
C PHE A 65 20.45 15.55 -10.40
N ASN A 66 21.52 15.53 -9.60
CA ASN A 66 21.73 14.50 -8.58
C ASN A 66 20.61 14.51 -7.52
N GLY A 67 20.19 15.71 -7.08
CA GLY A 67 19.07 15.86 -6.16
C GLY A 67 17.76 15.35 -6.75
N PHE A 68 17.48 15.68 -8.01
CA PHE A 68 16.29 15.20 -8.72
C PHE A 68 16.28 13.68 -8.89
N VAL A 69 17.38 13.07 -9.37
CA VAL A 69 17.50 11.62 -9.54
C VAL A 69 17.32 10.89 -8.21
N LYS A 70 17.88 11.42 -7.13
CA LYS A 70 17.65 10.89 -5.78
C LYS A 70 16.17 10.96 -5.40
N ALA A 71 15.53 12.11 -5.58
CA ALA A 71 14.12 12.29 -5.24
C ALA A 71 13.19 11.36 -6.06
N VAL A 72 13.52 11.11 -7.33
CA VAL A 72 12.81 10.13 -8.18
C VAL A 72 13.00 8.70 -7.65
N THR A 73 14.23 8.34 -7.25
CA THR A 73 14.52 7.01 -6.71
C THR A 73 13.79 6.76 -5.39
N ASP A 74 13.82 7.74 -4.49
CA ASP A 74 13.11 7.68 -3.21
C ASP A 74 11.58 7.57 -3.46
N ALA A 75 11.03 8.34 -4.40
CA ALA A 75 9.63 8.26 -4.80
C ALA A 75 9.23 6.88 -5.38
N GLN A 76 10.08 6.29 -6.22
CA GLN A 76 9.84 4.94 -6.76
C GLN A 76 9.81 3.90 -5.65
N SER A 77 10.69 4.04 -4.64
CA SER A 77 10.68 3.17 -3.45
C SER A 77 9.37 3.32 -2.66
N ASP A 78 8.93 4.54 -2.39
CA ASP A 78 7.67 4.81 -1.67
C ASP A 78 6.45 4.22 -2.40
N ILE A 79 6.37 4.39 -3.73
CA ILE A 79 5.30 3.83 -4.56
C ILE A 79 5.32 2.30 -4.54
N ARG A 80 6.51 1.71 -4.66
CA ARG A 80 6.68 0.26 -4.63
C ARG A 80 6.24 -0.31 -3.29
N GLU A 81 6.72 0.25 -2.18
CA GLU A 81 6.37 -0.23 -0.84
C GLU A 81 4.85 -0.13 -0.58
N PHE A 82 4.21 0.95 -1.03
CA PHE A 82 2.76 1.07 -0.95
C PHE A 82 2.05 0.02 -1.81
N THR A 83 2.51 -0.20 -3.04
CA THR A 83 1.91 -1.17 -3.96
C THR A 83 2.02 -2.59 -3.42
N GLU A 84 3.19 -2.97 -2.89
CA GLU A 84 3.41 -4.27 -2.24
C GLU A 84 2.49 -4.41 -1.00
N LEU A 85 2.37 -3.37 -0.18
CA LEU A 85 1.47 -3.39 0.98
C LEU A 85 0.00 -3.53 0.57
N MET A 86 -0.44 -2.86 -0.51
CA MET A 86 -1.82 -2.90 -0.99
C MET A 86 -2.17 -4.24 -1.64
N THR A 87 -1.21 -4.85 -2.33
CA THR A 87 -1.40 -6.11 -3.06
C THR A 87 -1.16 -7.37 -2.23
N ASP A 88 -0.68 -7.23 -1.00
CA ASP A 88 -0.60 -8.34 -0.05
C ASP A 88 -1.99 -8.91 0.28
N GLU A 89 -2.07 -10.23 0.37
CA GLU A 89 -3.34 -10.96 0.52
C GLU A 89 -4.13 -10.56 1.77
N LYS A 90 -3.46 -10.29 2.90
CA LYS A 90 -4.14 -9.83 4.11
C LYS A 90 -4.72 -8.43 3.93
N SER A 91 -4.04 -7.57 3.17
CA SER A 91 -4.55 -6.23 2.85
C SER A 91 -5.80 -6.32 1.98
N LYS A 92 -5.78 -7.15 0.94
CA LYS A 92 -6.96 -7.36 0.07
C LYS A 92 -8.14 -7.91 0.85
N GLN A 93 -7.93 -8.95 1.66
CA GLN A 93 -8.97 -9.54 2.51
C GLN A 93 -9.58 -8.47 3.43
N ASN A 94 -8.76 -7.71 4.14
CA ASN A 94 -9.25 -6.65 5.03
C ASN A 94 -10.04 -5.57 4.28
N LEU A 95 -9.60 -5.16 3.08
CA LEU A 95 -10.31 -4.18 2.26
C LEU A 95 -11.66 -4.70 1.77
N ILE A 96 -11.72 -5.97 1.38
CA ILE A 96 -12.96 -6.64 0.95
C ILE A 96 -13.96 -6.69 2.11
N TYR A 97 -13.53 -7.11 3.31
CA TYR A 97 -14.37 -7.11 4.51
C TYR A 97 -14.96 -5.73 4.81
N VAL A 98 -14.17 -4.66 4.68
CA VAL A 98 -14.65 -3.28 4.88
C VAL A 98 -15.65 -2.84 3.80
N GLN A 99 -15.49 -3.30 2.56
CA GLN A 99 -16.41 -2.96 1.45
C GLN A 99 -17.77 -3.65 1.57
N PHE A 100 -17.85 -4.83 2.18
CA PHE A 100 -19.12 -5.54 2.38
C PHE A 100 -19.96 -5.01 3.56
N TRP A 101 -19.35 -4.23 4.48
CA TRP A 101 -20.01 -3.68 5.68
C TRP A 101 -20.37 -2.19 5.59
N ASN A 102 -20.20 -1.54 4.43
CA ASN A 102 -20.70 -0.19 4.11
C ASN A 102 -21.80 -0.26 3.06
#